data_AF-A0A561T7R9-F1
#
_entry.id   AF-A0A561T7R9-F1
#
_cell.length_a   1.000
_cell.length_b   1.000
_cell.length_c   1.000
_cell.angle_alpha   90.00
_cell.angle_beta   90.00
_cell.angle_gamma   90.00
#
_symmetry.space_group_name_H-M   'P 1'
#
loop_
_entity.id
_entity.type
_entity.pdbx_description
1 polymer ?
#
loop_
_entity_poly.entity_id
_entity_poly.type
_entity_poly.pdbx_seq_one_letter_code
_entity_poly.pdbx_strand_id
1 'polypeptide(L)' 'MASDQPIVIYPPGEDGGRRVRADGRFLGMAYGLLDVVEFLRLAGLESADDDWVRQSPSVEWRGGGPDAWSTRD' A
#
# COMPACT_ATOMS: atom_id res chain seq x y z
N MET A 1 -12.68 -10.57 -17.37
CA MET A 1 -11.75 -10.81 -16.25
C MET A 1 -11.43 -9.44 -15.71
N ALA A 2 -11.92 -9.08 -14.52
CA ALA A 2 -11.45 -7.86 -13.88
C ALA A 2 -9.93 -8.01 -13.76
N SER A 3 -9.19 -7.13 -14.43
CA SER A 3 -7.75 -7.03 -14.24
C SER A 3 -7.54 -6.68 -12.78
N ASP A 4 -7.26 -7.69 -11.97
CA ASP A 4 -6.93 -7.52 -10.56
C ASP A 4 -5.61 -6.76 -10.55
N GLN A 5 -5.69 -5.43 -10.49
CA GLN A 5 -4.55 -4.54 -10.60
C GLN A 5 -3.67 -4.81 -9.38
N PRO A 6 -2.47 -5.40 -9.54
CA PRO A 6 -1.67 -5.80 -8.39
C PRO A 6 -1.23 -4.54 -7.65
N ILE A 7 -1.63 -4.42 -6.38
CA ILE A 7 -1.17 -3.39 -5.47
C ILE A 7 0.04 -3.95 -4.75
N VAL A 8 1.21 -3.34 -4.95
CA VAL A 8 2.46 -3.81 -4.36
C VAL A 8 3.00 -2.74 -3.43
N ILE A 9 3.16 -3.12 -2.17
CA ILE A 9 3.74 -2.29 -1.12
C ILE A 9 5.11 -2.85 -0.79
N TYR A 10 6.15 -2.10 -1.14
CA TYR A 10 7.54 -2.52 -0.97
C TYR A 10 7.96 -2.49 0.51
N PRO A 11 9.11 -3.12 0.85
CA PRO A 11 9.66 -3.03 2.20
C PRO A 11 9.88 -1.57 2.65
N PRO A 12 9.90 -1.29 3.96
CA PRO A 12 10.28 0.01 4.47
C PRO A 12 11.69 0.40 3.99
N GLY A 13 11.85 1.63 3.51
CA GLY A 13 13.13 2.22 3.17
C GLY A 13 13.89 2.71 4.41
N GLU A 14 15.07 3.28 4.18
CA GLU A 14 15.89 3.89 5.24
C GLU A 14 15.16 5.02 5.98
N ASP A 15 14.25 5.72 5.29
CA ASP A 15 13.42 6.79 5.86
C ASP A 15 12.15 6.28 6.57
N GLY A 16 11.96 4.95 6.61
CA GLY A 16 10.80 4.26 7.15
C GLY A 16 9.58 4.24 6.24
N GLY A 17 9.62 4.91 5.09
CA GLY A 17 8.53 4.94 4.13
C GLY A 17 8.45 3.67 3.30
N ARG A 18 7.25 3.28 2.90
CA ARG A 18 6.99 2.17 1.97
C ARG A 18 6.55 2.71 0.62
N ARG A 19 7.18 2.26 -0.46
CA ARG A 19 6.77 2.59 -1.83
C ARG A 19 5.48 1.85 -2.18
N VAL A 20 4.46 2.57 -2.64
CA VAL A 20 3.18 2.00 -3.08
C VAL A 20 3.09 2.05 -4.60
N ARG A 21 2.76 0.92 -5.22
CA ARG A 21 2.44 0.82 -6.66
C ARG A 21 1.11 0.11 -6.87
N ALA A 22 0.36 0.52 -7.88
CA ALA A 22 -0.81 -0.21 -8.38
C ALA A 22 -0.68 -0.36 -9.89
N ASP A 23 -0.86 -1.57 -10.40
CA ASP A 23 -0.75 -1.88 -11.84
C ASP A 23 0.55 -1.37 -12.48
N GLY A 24 1.66 -1.54 -11.75
CA GLY A 24 2.97 -1.06 -12.18
C GLY A 24 3.14 0.46 -12.17
N ARG A 25 2.14 1.28 -11.81
CA ARG A 25 2.28 2.74 -11.63
C ARG A 25 2.72 3.07 -10.19
N PHE A 26 3.62 4.04 -10.05
CA PHE A 26 4.00 4.58 -8.74
C PHE A 26 2.91 5.54 -8.23
N LEU A 27 2.39 5.28 -7.02
CA LEU A 27 1.36 6.13 -6.40
C LEU A 27 1.95 7.09 -5.36
N GLY A 28 2.93 6.63 -4.57
CA GLY A 28 3.57 7.47 -3.55
C GLY A 28 4.42 6.69 -2.55
N MET A 29 5.04 7.43 -1.63
CA MET A 29 5.71 6.89 -0.44
C MET A 29 4.75 7.03 0.75
N ALA A 30 4.34 5.90 1.32
CA ALA A 30 3.47 5.84 2.49
C ALA A 30 4.30 5.73 3.77
N TYR A 31 3.91 6.44 4.83
CA TYR A 31 4.50 6.34 6.16
C TYR A 31 3.53 5.71 7.18
N GLY A 32 2.38 5.23 6.70
CA GLY A 32 1.42 4.45 7.46
C GLY A 32 0.32 3.92 6.56
N LEU A 33 -0.59 3.13 7.14
CA LEU A 33 -1.69 2.50 6.41
C LEU A 33 -2.66 3.52 5.81
N LEU A 34 -2.91 4.64 6.50
CA LEU A 34 -3.77 5.71 6.01
C LEU A 34 -3.27 6.30 4.67
N ASP A 35 -1.96 6.52 4.53
CA ASP A 35 -1.38 7.02 3.27
C ASP A 35 -1.64 6.04 2.12
N VAL A 36 -1.55 4.74 2.38
CA VAL A 36 -1.86 3.70 1.38
C VAL A 36 -3.31 3.80 0.95
N VAL A 37 -4.24 3.90 1.89
CA VAL A 37 -5.68 4.05 1.61
C VAL A 37 -5.93 5.28 0.75
N GLU A 38 -5.36 6.43 1.09
CA GLU A 38 -5.54 7.67 0.34
C GLU A 38 -4.95 7.58 -1.07
N PHE A 39 -3.78 6.97 -1.25
CA PHE A 39 -3.22 6.74 -2.59
C PHE A 39 -4.10 5.87 -3.46
N LEU A 40 -4.71 4.83 -2.89
CA LEU A 40 -5.60 3.93 -3.63
C LEU A 40 -6.91 4.64 -4.00
N ARG A 41 -7.50 5.42 -3.10
CA ARG A 41 -8.67 6.26 -3.39
C ARG A 41 -8.40 7.23 -4.53
N LEU A 42 -7.27 7.94 -4.48
CA LEU A 42 -6.85 8.85 -5.56
C LEU A 42 -6.53 8.13 -6.87
N ALA A 43 -6.24 6.83 -6.84
CA ALA A 43 -6.03 5.97 -8.01
C ALA A 43 -7.33 5.35 -8.56
N GLY A 44 -8.50 5.64 -7.96
CA GLY A 44 -9.82 5.18 -8.41
C GLY A 44 -10.43 4.05 -7.58
N LEU A 45 -9.78 3.60 -6.51
CA LEU A 45 -10.32 2.64 -5.54
C LEU A 45 -11.00 3.41 -4.40
N GLU A 46 -12.05 4.16 -4.71
CA GLU A 46 -12.71 5.10 -3.79
C GLU A 46 -13.22 4.43 -2.50
N SER A 47 -13.60 3.14 -2.56
CA SER A 47 -14.08 2.36 -1.42
C SER A 47 -12.97 1.70 -0.61
N ALA A 48 -11.69 1.94 -0.91
CA ALA A 48 -10.60 1.40 -0.11
C ALA A 48 -10.65 1.96 1.32
N ASP A 49 -10.41 1.10 2.30
CA ASP A 49 -10.27 1.40 3.73
C ASP A 49 -9.19 0.52 4.36
N ASP A 50 -8.86 0.77 5.64
CA ASP A 50 -7.80 0.05 6.36
C ASP A 50 -8.03 -1.47 6.39
N ASP A 51 -9.27 -1.92 6.64
CA ASP A 51 -9.61 -3.34 6.75
C ASP A 51 -9.48 -4.04 5.39
N TRP A 52 -9.96 -3.40 4.33
CA TRP A 52 -9.80 -3.90 2.98
C TRP A 52 -8.32 -3.98 2.59
N VAL A 53 -7.52 -2.95 2.84
CA VAL A 53 -6.07 -2.96 2.51
C VAL A 53 -5.31 -4.04 3.29
N ARG A 54 -5.72 -4.34 4.52
CA ARG A 54 -5.12 -5.40 5.35
C ARG A 54 -5.45 -6.81 4.87
N GLN A 55 -6.66 -7.02 4.36
CA GLN A 55 -7.21 -8.35 4.11
C GLN A 55 -7.28 -8.71 2.61
N SER A 56 -7.22 -7.70 1.74
CA SER A 56 -7.42 -7.87 0.30
C SER A 56 -6.27 -8.70 -0.30
N PRO A 57 -6.59 -9.78 -1.03
CA PRO A 57 -5.58 -10.57 -1.74
C PRO A 57 -4.92 -9.80 -2.90
N SER A 58 -5.51 -8.68 -3.33
CA SER A 58 -4.94 -7.79 -4.36
C SER A 58 -3.75 -6.97 -3.83
N VAL A 59 -3.56 -6.91 -2.50
CA VAL A 59 -2.46 -6.16 -1.85
C VAL A 59 -1.32 -7.10 -1.46
N GLU A 60 -0.21 -7.00 -2.20
CA GLU A 60 1.04 -7.68 -1.90
C GLU A 60 1.90 -6.82 -0.97
N TRP A 61 2.06 -7.28 0.27
CA TRP A 61 2.99 -6.70 1.24
C TRP A 61 4.37 -7.36 1.16
N ARG A 62 5.41 -6.59 0.83
CA ARG A 62 6.80 -7.04 0.81
C ARG A 62 7.56 -6.53 2.04
N GLY A 63 8.44 -7.34 2.59
CA GLY A 63 9.25 -6.96 3.75
C GLY A 63 8.41 -6.73 5.01
N GLY A 64 7.47 -7.63 5.28
CA GLY A 64 6.51 -7.54 6.40
C GLY A 64 5.13 -7.06 5.96
N GLY A 65 4.12 -7.35 6.79
CA GLY A 65 2.71 -7.09 6.53
C GLY A 65 2.25 -5.66 6.85
N PRO A 66 0.93 -5.42 6.94
CA PRO A 66 0.32 -4.09 7.08
C PRO A 66 0.68 -3.33 8.36
N ASP A 67 1.22 -4.01 9.37
CA ASP A 67 1.65 -3.40 10.64
C ASP A 67 3.18 -3.22 10.75
N ALA A 68 3.93 -3.71 9.76
CA ALA A 68 5.38 -3.61 9.77
C ALA A 68 5.85 -2.27 9.20
N TRP A 69 5.85 -1.24 10.03
CA TRP A 69 6.40 0.08 9.70
C TRP A 69 7.68 0.31 10.50
N SER A 70 8.65 1.04 9.94
CA SER A 70 9.79 1.46 10.74
C SER A 70 9.31 2.54 11.70
N THR A 71 9.32 2.26 13.00
CA THR A 71 9.19 3.29 14.02
C THR A 71 10.38 4.24 13.83
N ARG A 72 10.12 5.55 13.70
CA ARG A 72 11.20 6.53 13.90
C ARG A 72 11.65 6.39 15.36
N ASP A 73 12.88 5.95 15.57
CA ASP A 73 13.59 6.16 16.84
C ASP A 73 13.93 7.65 16.98
#